data_AF-A0A7K2N222-F1
#
_entry.id   AF-A0A7K2N222-F1
#
_cell.length_a   1.000
_cell.length_b   1.000
_cell.length_c   1.000
_cell.angle_alpha   90.00
_cell.angle_beta   90.00
_cell.angle_gamma   90.00
#
_symmetry.space_group_name_H-M   'P 1'
#
loop_
_entity.id
_entity.type
_entity.pdbx_description
1 polymer ?
#
loop_
_entity_poly.entity_id
_entity_poly.type
_entity_poly.pdbx_seq_one_letter_code
_entity_poly.pdbx_strand_id
1 'polypeptide(L)'
;MAITALPPDADADIARVTEALAMITPRWNVRILLALSGPPLRYSELADKVSWLQNGQLHPKLKSLCDAGLVERTEHTARHVTYGITERGTALLPILPLIVTWAEEHLEKSDRPLPAIEHIEDSLTLLTRRHAAAILWVLKSRKEVSGRVLARIVMPSSDWTNIYPPLRQLVADGLADTDGNGRPYRLSAAGDALGPVLGTLSAWSAGQPLDQAADHPLWGQRQAKSKPRPWVSSQPRPAPTTLPPARTTGTGPAWRSRDLFSHATTNHPKATLPAGGPRR
;
A
#
# COMPACT_ATOMS: atom_id res chain seq x y z
N MET A 1 -29.17 19.29 2.87
CA MET A 1 -27.74 19.58 3.16
C MET A 1 -26.99 19.66 1.84
N ALA A 2 -26.37 20.79 1.55
CA ALA A 2 -25.62 20.99 0.31
C ALA A 2 -24.48 19.98 0.23
N ILE A 3 -24.46 19.16 -0.83
CA ILE A 3 -23.30 18.34 -1.16
C ILE A 3 -22.32 19.28 -1.83
N THR A 4 -21.60 20.06 -1.02
CA THR A 4 -20.58 20.95 -1.53
C THR A 4 -19.47 20.11 -2.15
N ALA A 5 -19.08 20.46 -3.38
CA ALA A 5 -17.86 19.97 -4.02
C ALA A 5 -16.64 20.19 -3.10
N LEU A 6 -15.51 19.56 -3.42
CA LEU A 6 -14.27 19.87 -2.72
C LEU A 6 -13.91 21.36 -2.91
N PRO A 7 -13.20 21.97 -1.94
CA PRO A 7 -12.59 23.28 -2.16
C PRO A 7 -11.71 23.25 -3.42
N PRO A 8 -11.65 24.33 -4.21
CA PRO A 8 -10.89 24.37 -5.46
C PRO A 8 -9.39 24.05 -5.27
N ASP A 9 -8.82 24.42 -4.11
CA ASP A 9 -7.44 24.10 -3.75
C ASP A 9 -7.22 22.58 -3.63
N ALA A 10 -8.22 21.86 -3.09
CA ALA A 10 -8.14 20.41 -2.94
C ALA A 10 -8.29 19.68 -4.27
N ASP A 11 -9.14 20.18 -5.19
CA ASP A 11 -9.24 19.60 -6.54
C ASP A 11 -7.93 19.78 -7.33
N ALA A 12 -7.31 20.96 -7.20
CA ALA A 12 -6.00 21.22 -7.80
C ALA A 12 -4.90 20.33 -7.19
N ASP A 13 -4.89 20.14 -5.87
CA ASP A 13 -3.94 19.24 -5.20
C ASP A 13 -4.14 17.78 -5.65
N ILE A 14 -5.39 17.30 -5.71
CA ILE A 14 -5.71 15.94 -6.19
C ILE A 14 -5.21 15.74 -7.61
N ALA A 15 -5.48 16.71 -8.51
CA ALA A 15 -5.02 16.64 -9.89
C ALA A 15 -3.49 16.59 -9.97
N ARG A 16 -2.81 17.48 -9.24
CA ARG A 16 -1.35 17.55 -9.19
C ARG A 16 -0.71 16.28 -8.64
N VAL A 17 -1.23 15.72 -7.54
CA VAL A 17 -0.73 14.46 -6.98
C VAL A 17 -1.03 13.28 -7.90
N THR A 18 -2.20 13.24 -8.53
CA THR A 18 -2.55 12.18 -9.48
C THR A 18 -1.61 12.21 -10.69
N GLU A 19 -1.31 13.40 -11.21
CA GLU A 19 -0.36 13.58 -12.31
C GLU A 19 1.07 13.19 -11.90
N ALA A 20 1.54 13.64 -10.73
CA ALA A 20 2.84 13.28 -10.17
C ALA A 20 3.00 11.76 -10.04
N LEU A 21 2.00 11.10 -9.46
CA LEU A 21 1.96 9.65 -9.34
C LEU A 21 1.95 8.97 -10.71
N ALA A 22 1.22 9.50 -11.69
CA ALA A 22 1.18 8.97 -13.06
C ALA A 22 2.52 9.09 -13.80
N MET A 23 3.36 10.09 -13.48
CA MET A 23 4.70 10.23 -14.06
C MET A 23 5.67 9.14 -13.57
N ILE A 24 5.56 8.74 -12.31
CA ILE A 24 6.55 7.88 -11.63
C ILE A 24 6.16 6.40 -11.60
N THR A 25 4.86 6.12 -11.69
CA THR A 25 4.30 4.76 -11.62
C THR A 25 4.64 3.84 -12.78
N PRO A 26 4.75 4.31 -14.05
CA PRO A 26 5.02 3.40 -15.16
C PRO A 26 6.26 2.57 -14.86
N ARG A 27 6.12 1.25 -14.97
CA ARG A 27 7.13 0.28 -14.55
C ARG A 27 8.52 0.69 -15.04
N TRP A 28 9.53 0.62 -14.17
CA TRP A 28 10.91 1.02 -14.42
C TRP A 28 11.23 2.52 -14.47
N ASN A 29 10.25 3.44 -14.49
CA ASN A 29 10.55 4.89 -14.50
C ASN A 29 11.38 5.31 -13.29
N VAL A 30 11.01 4.85 -12.09
CA VAL A 30 11.78 5.09 -10.86
C VAL A 30 13.21 4.55 -10.98
N ARG A 31 13.40 3.36 -11.54
CA ARG A 31 14.73 2.75 -11.72
C ARG A 31 15.60 3.54 -12.68
N ILE A 32 15.01 4.06 -13.76
CA ILE A 32 15.70 4.90 -14.73
C ILE A 32 16.10 6.23 -14.08
N LEU A 33 15.22 6.85 -13.30
CA LEU A 33 15.54 8.08 -12.56
C LEU A 33 16.68 7.86 -11.55
N LEU A 34 16.67 6.75 -10.82
CA LEU A 34 17.76 6.37 -9.91
C LEU A 34 19.08 6.10 -10.67
N ALA A 35 19.03 5.49 -11.86
CA ALA A 35 20.23 5.30 -12.68
C ALA A 35 20.82 6.62 -13.21
N LEU A 36 19.96 7.64 -13.37
CA LEU A 36 20.27 8.99 -13.84
C LEU A 36 20.53 10.00 -12.70
N SER A 37 20.47 9.59 -11.43
CA SER A 37 20.72 10.49 -10.29
C SER A 37 22.19 10.91 -10.13
N GLY A 38 23.07 10.37 -10.98
CA GLY A 38 24.49 10.73 -11.06
C GLY A 38 24.77 11.69 -12.23
N PRO A 39 26.00 11.70 -12.78
CA PRO A 39 26.32 12.52 -13.94
C PRO A 39 25.48 12.12 -15.17
N PRO A 40 25.21 13.05 -16.11
CA PRO A 40 24.49 12.75 -17.34
C PRO A 40 25.13 11.61 -18.13
N LEU A 41 24.31 10.70 -18.64
CA LEU A 41 24.75 9.47 -19.33
C LEU A 41 24.32 9.47 -20.79
N ARG A 42 25.12 8.88 -21.66
CA ARG A 42 24.69 8.56 -23.03
C ARG A 42 23.65 7.44 -23.01
N TYR A 43 22.91 7.31 -24.11
CA TYR A 43 21.93 6.22 -24.25
C TYR A 43 22.55 4.84 -24.03
N SER A 44 23.73 4.57 -24.60
CA SER A 44 24.42 3.28 -24.45
C SER A 44 24.82 3.00 -22.99
N GLU A 45 25.41 3.99 -22.32
CA GLU A 45 25.83 3.87 -20.92
C GLU A 45 24.62 3.66 -20.00
N LEU A 46 23.51 4.35 -20.27
CA LEU A 46 22.27 4.12 -19.54
C LEU A 46 21.72 2.73 -19.83
N ALA A 47 21.66 2.30 -21.10
CA ALA A 47 21.19 0.99 -21.51
C ALA A 47 21.97 -0.14 -20.83
N ASP A 48 23.28 0.00 -20.67
CA ASP A 48 24.13 -0.95 -19.93
C ASP A 48 23.74 -1.00 -18.45
N LYS A 49 23.46 0.15 -17.83
CA LYS A 49 22.99 0.22 -16.44
C LYS A 49 21.59 -0.36 -16.23
N VAL A 50 20.74 -0.36 -17.27
CA VAL A 50 19.37 -0.89 -17.22
C VAL A 50 19.17 -2.11 -18.10
N SER A 51 20.18 -2.98 -18.16
CA SER A 51 20.24 -4.18 -19.03
C SER A 51 19.11 -5.19 -18.84
N TRP A 52 18.30 -5.07 -17.78
CA TRP A 52 17.06 -5.84 -17.59
C TRP A 52 15.88 -5.37 -18.46
N LEU A 53 15.97 -4.18 -19.06
CA LEU A 53 14.97 -3.69 -20.02
C LEU A 53 15.14 -4.39 -21.36
N GLN A 54 14.02 -4.80 -21.97
CA GLN A 54 14.08 -5.36 -23.32
C GLN A 54 14.47 -4.27 -24.33
N ASN A 55 15.10 -4.71 -25.42
CA ASN A 55 15.49 -3.82 -26.51
C ASN A 55 14.31 -2.97 -26.99
N GLY A 56 14.54 -1.67 -27.14
CA GLY A 56 13.51 -0.71 -27.58
C GLY A 56 12.58 -0.20 -26.49
N GLN A 57 12.63 -0.72 -25.25
CA GLN A 57 11.79 -0.22 -24.15
C GLN A 57 12.33 1.04 -23.48
N LEU A 58 13.65 1.27 -23.53
CA LEU A 58 14.28 2.42 -22.88
C LEU A 58 13.93 3.75 -23.58
N HIS A 59 13.94 3.78 -24.91
CA HIS A 59 13.64 4.99 -25.69
C HIS A 59 12.25 5.60 -25.38
N PRO A 60 11.12 4.87 -25.43
CA PRO A 60 9.82 5.44 -25.12
C PRO A 60 9.72 5.92 -23.66
N LYS A 61 10.46 5.29 -22.73
CA LYS A 61 10.50 5.69 -21.32
C LYS A 61 11.27 6.96 -21.11
N LEU A 62 12.45 7.07 -21.71
CA LEU A 62 13.22 8.32 -21.73
C LEU A 62 12.41 9.45 -22.34
N LYS A 63 11.73 9.19 -23.48
CA LYS A 63 10.84 10.18 -24.08
C LYS A 63 9.76 10.63 -23.11
N SER A 64 9.05 9.70 -22.47
CA SER A 64 8.01 10.03 -21.49
C SER A 64 8.56 10.80 -20.28
N LEU A 65 9.75 10.48 -19.80
CA LEU A 65 10.39 11.18 -18.68
C LEU A 65 10.87 12.58 -19.07
N CYS A 66 11.32 12.76 -20.31
CA CYS A 66 11.63 14.08 -20.87
C CYS A 66 10.36 14.92 -21.06
N ASP A 67 9.31 14.33 -21.62
CA ASP A 67 8.02 15.00 -21.82
C ASP A 67 7.40 15.40 -20.45
N ALA A 68 7.66 14.64 -19.38
CA ALA A 68 7.27 14.98 -18.00
C ALA A 68 8.21 16.00 -17.30
N GLY A 69 9.33 16.37 -17.92
CA GLY A 69 10.33 17.29 -17.35
C GLY A 69 11.13 16.70 -16.18
N LEU A 70 11.21 15.38 -16.05
CA LEU A 70 12.00 14.69 -15.02
C LEU A 70 13.41 14.35 -15.49
N VAL A 71 13.60 14.24 -16.80
CA VAL A 71 14.88 13.98 -17.46
C VAL A 71 15.09 15.05 -18.53
N GLU A 72 16.32 15.50 -18.69
CA GLU A 72 16.72 16.41 -19.75
C GLU A 72 17.54 15.65 -20.80
N ARG A 73 17.28 15.93 -22.08
CA ARG A 73 18.07 15.46 -23.21
C ARG A 73 18.97 16.60 -23.70
N THR A 74 20.28 16.48 -23.51
CA THR A 74 21.26 17.46 -23.98
C THR A 74 21.96 16.93 -25.23
N GLU A 75 21.85 17.66 -26.33
CA GLU A 75 22.56 17.34 -27.57
C GLU A 75 23.83 18.19 -27.67
N HIS A 76 24.99 17.56 -27.53
CA HIS A 76 26.29 18.23 -27.66
C HIS A 76 26.75 18.27 -29.11
N THR A 77 26.48 17.19 -29.87
CA THR A 77 26.64 17.10 -31.33
C THR A 77 25.61 16.12 -31.90
N ALA A 78 25.46 16.07 -33.23
CA ALA A 78 24.54 15.14 -33.91
C ALA A 78 24.78 13.64 -33.57
N ARG A 79 25.97 13.28 -33.07
CA ARG A 79 26.31 11.91 -32.63
C ARG A 79 26.53 11.78 -31.13
N HIS A 80 26.36 12.86 -30.36
CA HIS A 80 26.60 12.88 -28.94
C HIS A 80 25.42 13.53 -28.21
N VAL A 81 24.59 12.67 -27.63
CA VAL A 81 23.43 13.05 -26.85
C VAL A 81 23.54 12.41 -25.47
N THR A 82 23.35 13.20 -24.42
CA THR A 82 23.33 12.76 -23.03
C THR A 82 21.95 12.99 -22.42
N TYR A 83 21.62 12.16 -21.44
CA TYR A 83 20.41 12.26 -20.63
C TYR A 83 20.82 12.49 -19.18
N GLY A 84 20.23 13.49 -18.53
CA GLY A 84 20.47 13.81 -17.12
C GLY A 84 19.15 13.95 -16.38
N ILE A 85 19.14 13.74 -15.08
CA ILE A 85 17.98 14.08 -14.25
C ILE A 85 17.85 15.60 -14.14
N THR A 86 16.62 16.14 -14.18
CA THR A 86 16.38 17.57 -13.97
C THR A 86 16.39 17.92 -12.47
N GLU A 87 16.38 19.22 -12.14
CA GLU A 87 16.14 19.67 -10.75
C GLU A 87 14.81 19.14 -10.21
N ARG A 88 13.75 19.18 -11.03
CA ARG A 88 12.43 18.62 -10.69
C ARG A 88 12.50 17.11 -10.42
N GLY A 89 13.20 16.36 -11.27
CA GLY A 89 13.43 14.93 -11.08
C GLY A 89 14.25 14.64 -9.82
N THR A 90 15.26 15.47 -9.52
CA THR A 90 16.10 15.34 -8.32
C THR A 90 15.30 15.58 -7.05
N ALA A 91 14.43 16.61 -7.04
CA ALA A 91 13.53 16.92 -5.94
C ALA A 91 12.48 15.83 -5.67
N LEU A 92 12.23 14.93 -6.63
CA LEU A 92 11.32 13.79 -6.46
C LEU A 92 11.99 12.63 -5.70
N LEU A 93 13.31 12.45 -5.85
CA LEU A 93 14.03 11.28 -5.29
C LEU A 93 13.83 11.10 -3.77
N PRO A 94 13.81 12.15 -2.93
CA PRO A 94 13.56 12.02 -1.49
C PRO A 94 12.14 11.55 -1.13
N ILE A 95 11.18 11.59 -2.06
CA ILE A 95 9.81 11.12 -1.83
C ILE A 95 9.74 9.59 -1.92
N LEU A 96 10.59 8.97 -2.74
CA LEU A 96 10.56 7.51 -2.96
C LEU A 96 10.77 6.71 -1.65
N PRO A 97 11.75 7.04 -0.78
CA PRO A 97 11.88 6.38 0.52
C PRO A 97 10.64 6.52 1.42
N LEU A 98 9.92 7.65 1.39
CA LEU A 98 8.70 7.83 2.19
C LEU A 98 7.61 6.82 1.78
N ILE A 99 7.51 6.54 0.48
CA ILE A 99 6.58 5.54 -0.05
C ILE A 99 6.98 4.14 0.42
N VAL A 100 8.29 3.82 0.39
CA VAL A 100 8.80 2.53 0.88
C VAL A 100 8.50 2.34 2.36
N THR A 101 8.87 3.32 3.20
CA THR A 101 8.69 3.23 4.65
C THR A 101 7.21 3.05 4.99
N TRP A 102 6.34 3.84 4.36
CA TRP A 102 4.90 3.68 4.54
C TRP A 102 4.42 2.27 4.15
N ALA A 103 4.85 1.78 2.99
CA ALA A 103 4.45 0.47 2.51
C ALA A 103 4.92 -0.66 3.43
N GLU A 104 6.16 -0.59 3.94
CA GLU A 104 6.74 -1.59 4.85
C GLU A 104 6.01 -1.65 6.20
N GLU A 105 5.50 -0.51 6.66
CA GLU A 105 4.77 -0.37 7.92
C GLU A 105 3.30 -0.77 7.83
N HIS A 106 2.66 -0.56 6.67
CA HIS A 106 1.21 -0.60 6.55
C HIS A 106 0.65 -1.62 5.56
N LEU A 107 1.44 -2.09 4.60
CA LEU A 107 1.00 -3.14 3.67
C LEU A 107 1.38 -4.51 4.23
N GLU A 108 0.59 -5.52 3.85
CA GLU A 108 0.91 -6.90 4.18
C GLU A 108 2.27 -7.26 3.59
N LYS A 109 3.17 -7.76 4.43
CA LYS A 109 4.47 -8.25 3.96
C LYS A 109 4.21 -9.47 3.10
N SER A 110 4.43 -9.33 1.80
CA SER A 110 4.50 -10.47 0.89
C SER A 110 5.42 -11.54 1.49
N ASP A 111 4.99 -12.81 1.49
CA ASP A 111 5.79 -13.95 1.99
C ASP A 111 7.16 -14.09 1.31
N ARG A 112 7.38 -13.34 0.21
CA ARG A 112 8.64 -13.23 -0.49
C ARG A 112 9.26 -11.84 -0.24
N PRO A 113 10.49 -11.76 0.31
CA PRO A 113 11.22 -10.50 0.37
C PRO A 113 11.53 -10.05 -1.06
N LEU A 114 10.83 -9.00 -1.51
CA LEU A 114 11.10 -8.35 -2.80
C LEU A 114 12.26 -7.35 -2.63
N PRO A 115 13.09 -7.14 -3.67
CA PRO A 115 14.03 -6.01 -3.69
C PRO A 115 13.28 -4.68 -3.45
N ALA A 116 13.89 -3.74 -2.72
CA ALA A 116 13.25 -2.46 -2.33
C ALA A 116 12.63 -1.70 -3.52
N ILE A 117 13.26 -1.78 -4.70
CA ILE A 117 12.76 -1.18 -5.94
C ILE A 117 11.44 -1.79 -6.41
N GLU A 118 11.28 -3.12 -6.31
CA GLU A 118 10.01 -3.79 -6.68
C GLU A 118 8.91 -3.42 -5.69
N HIS A 119 9.28 -3.29 -4.41
CA HIS A 119 8.36 -2.80 -3.38
C HIS A 119 7.88 -1.37 -3.64
N ILE A 120 8.74 -0.47 -4.17
CA ILE A 120 8.32 0.87 -4.62
C ILE A 120 7.31 0.77 -5.75
N GLU A 121 7.59 -0.05 -6.78
CA GLU A 121 6.70 -0.19 -7.94
C GLU A 121 5.33 -0.72 -7.50
N ASP A 122 5.29 -1.75 -6.66
CA ASP A 122 4.03 -2.31 -6.14
C ASP A 122 3.26 -1.27 -5.32
N SER A 123 3.93 -0.55 -4.42
CA SER A 123 3.33 0.51 -3.61
C SER A 123 2.77 1.65 -4.47
N LEU A 124 3.51 2.05 -5.51
CA LEU A 124 3.07 3.07 -6.45
C LEU A 124 1.82 2.61 -7.22
N THR A 125 1.74 1.35 -7.63
CA THR A 125 0.55 0.83 -8.32
C THR A 125 -0.70 0.87 -7.45
N LEU A 126 -0.57 0.71 -6.13
CA LEU A 126 -1.68 0.85 -5.19
C LEU A 126 -2.17 2.32 -5.13
N LEU A 127 -1.24 3.27 -5.09
CA LEU A 127 -1.54 4.70 -4.98
C LEU A 127 -2.08 5.32 -6.29
N THR A 128 -1.72 4.78 -7.45
CA THR A 128 -2.13 5.28 -8.77
C THR A 128 -3.42 4.70 -9.31
N ARG A 129 -4.08 3.78 -8.58
CA ARG A 129 -5.35 3.23 -9.06
C ARG A 129 -6.34 4.37 -9.33
N ARG A 130 -7.11 4.22 -10.42
CA ARG A 130 -8.04 5.24 -10.88
C ARG A 130 -8.96 5.69 -9.74
N HIS A 131 -9.01 6.99 -9.48
CA HIS A 131 -9.76 7.64 -8.40
C HIS A 131 -9.26 7.42 -6.96
N ALA A 132 -8.18 6.67 -6.72
CA ALA A 132 -7.68 6.39 -5.38
C ALA A 132 -7.33 7.67 -4.60
N ALA A 133 -6.46 8.52 -5.16
CA ALA A 133 -6.07 9.78 -4.54
C ALA A 133 -7.28 10.67 -4.17
N ALA A 134 -8.23 10.81 -5.09
CA ALA A 134 -9.45 11.61 -4.87
C ALA A 134 -10.33 11.03 -3.73
N ILE A 135 -10.53 9.71 -3.70
CA ILE A 135 -11.30 9.04 -2.65
C ILE A 135 -10.62 9.24 -1.29
N LEU A 136 -9.31 9.03 -1.21
CA LEU A 136 -8.54 9.22 0.03
C LEU A 136 -8.63 10.66 0.53
N TRP A 137 -8.56 11.65 -0.37
CA TRP A 137 -8.74 13.06 -0.04
C TRP A 137 -10.12 13.36 0.58
N VAL A 138 -11.18 12.80 0.00
CA VAL A 138 -12.55 12.98 0.50
C VAL A 138 -12.71 12.29 1.87
N LEU A 139 -12.15 11.10 2.05
CA LEU A 139 -12.19 10.38 3.32
C LEU A 139 -11.34 11.02 4.41
N LYS A 140 -10.25 11.71 4.06
CA LYS A 140 -9.45 12.48 5.02
C LYS A 140 -10.16 13.75 5.45
N SER A 141 -10.73 14.49 4.49
CA SER A 141 -11.47 15.72 4.77
C SER A 141 -12.78 15.48 5.51
N ARG A 142 -13.37 14.29 5.36
CA ARG A 142 -14.64 13.90 6.01
C ARG A 142 -14.45 12.58 6.75
N LYS A 143 -14.58 12.59 8.07
CA LYS A 143 -14.38 11.39 8.93
C LYS A 143 -15.11 10.13 8.43
N GLU A 144 -16.36 10.29 7.97
CA GLU A 144 -17.18 9.19 7.43
C GLU A 144 -18.01 9.67 6.24
N VAL A 145 -18.03 8.89 5.15
CA VAL A 145 -18.76 9.25 3.91
C VAL A 145 -19.39 8.03 3.26
N SER A 146 -20.66 8.14 2.84
CA SER A 146 -21.32 7.08 2.08
C SER A 146 -20.81 7.02 0.63
N GLY A 147 -20.79 5.82 0.04
CA GLY A 147 -20.36 5.63 -1.35
C GLY A 147 -21.11 6.51 -2.37
N ARG A 148 -22.40 6.78 -2.13
CA ARG A 148 -23.22 7.67 -2.99
C ARG A 148 -22.76 9.12 -2.94
N VAL A 149 -22.36 9.61 -1.76
CA VAL A 149 -21.83 10.97 -1.61
C VAL A 149 -20.43 11.04 -2.23
N LEU A 150 -19.58 10.03 -2.00
CA LEU A 150 -18.28 9.91 -2.65
C LEU A 150 -18.37 9.95 -4.18
N ALA A 151 -19.29 9.17 -4.77
CA ALA A 151 -19.48 9.15 -6.21
C ALA A 151 -19.85 10.52 -6.78
N ARG A 152 -20.73 11.26 -6.10
CA ARG A 152 -21.14 12.61 -6.53
C ARG A 152 -20.01 13.62 -6.51
N ILE A 153 -19.06 13.45 -5.59
CA ILE A 153 -17.91 14.36 -5.44
C ILE A 153 -16.79 13.98 -6.40
N VAL A 154 -16.40 12.70 -6.44
CA VAL A 154 -15.24 12.21 -7.19
C VAL A 154 -15.55 11.93 -8.67
N MET A 155 -16.79 11.56 -8.97
CA MET A 155 -17.21 11.09 -10.31
C MET A 155 -18.56 11.74 -10.72
N PRO A 156 -18.65 13.08 -10.76
CA PRO A 156 -19.94 13.78 -10.94
C PRO A 156 -20.64 13.47 -12.27
N SER A 157 -19.87 13.11 -13.30
CA SER A 157 -20.37 12.81 -14.65
C SER A 157 -20.54 11.31 -14.94
N SER A 158 -20.28 10.42 -13.98
CA SER A 158 -20.33 8.97 -14.16
C SER A 158 -21.48 8.33 -13.38
N ASP A 159 -21.87 7.11 -13.76
CA ASP A 159 -22.78 6.31 -12.94
C ASP A 159 -22.18 6.10 -11.54
N TRP A 160 -22.97 6.38 -10.51
CA TRP A 160 -22.54 6.33 -9.11
C TRP A 160 -22.08 4.93 -8.68
N THR A 161 -22.54 3.88 -9.35
CA THR A 161 -22.11 2.49 -9.07
C THR A 161 -20.64 2.25 -9.40
N ASN A 162 -20.05 3.06 -10.28
CA ASN A 162 -18.64 2.97 -10.66
C ASN A 162 -17.66 3.32 -9.54
N ILE A 163 -18.15 3.89 -8.42
CA ILE A 163 -17.32 4.18 -7.24
C ILE A 163 -16.99 2.92 -6.43
N TYR A 164 -17.81 1.87 -6.52
CA TYR A 164 -17.66 0.70 -5.66
C TYR A 164 -16.47 -0.19 -6.00
N PRO A 165 -16.12 -0.44 -7.28
CA PRO A 165 -14.90 -1.15 -7.60
C PRO A 165 -13.64 -0.54 -6.96
N PRO A 166 -13.32 0.77 -7.11
CA PRO A 166 -12.16 1.35 -6.45
C PRO A 166 -12.29 1.39 -4.92
N LEU A 167 -13.49 1.62 -4.36
CA LEU A 167 -13.68 1.56 -2.90
C LEU A 167 -13.42 0.18 -2.32
N ARG A 168 -13.94 -0.89 -2.94
CA ARG A 168 -13.67 -2.26 -2.50
C ARG A 168 -12.19 -2.58 -2.57
N GLN A 169 -11.50 -2.07 -3.58
CA GLN A 169 -10.07 -2.26 -3.70
C GLN A 169 -9.31 -1.51 -2.59
N LEU A 170 -9.65 -0.25 -2.31
CA LEU A 170 -9.04 0.49 -1.19
C LEU A 170 -9.28 -0.18 0.16
N VAL A 171 -10.44 -0.82 0.35
CA VAL A 171 -10.71 -1.62 1.55
C VAL A 171 -9.87 -2.90 1.57
N ALA A 172 -9.74 -3.59 0.44
CA ALA A 172 -8.89 -4.79 0.33
C ALA A 172 -7.41 -4.47 0.54
N ASP A 173 -6.95 -3.31 0.05
CA ASP A 173 -5.59 -2.80 0.21
C ASP A 173 -5.38 -2.18 1.62
N GLY A 174 -6.39 -2.21 2.50
CA GLY A 174 -6.31 -1.72 3.87
C GLY A 174 -6.25 -0.20 4.03
N LEU A 175 -6.51 0.57 2.97
CA LEU A 175 -6.44 2.05 2.95
C LEU A 175 -7.73 2.72 3.42
N ALA A 176 -8.85 2.02 3.35
CA ALA A 176 -10.15 2.49 3.82
C ALA A 176 -10.84 1.39 4.62
N ASP A 177 -11.66 1.77 5.59
CA ASP A 177 -12.49 0.85 6.38
C ASP A 177 -13.98 1.09 6.08
N THR A 178 -14.78 0.03 6.23
CA THR A 178 -16.24 0.12 6.23
C THR A 178 -16.83 -0.95 7.16
N ASP A 179 -17.94 -0.64 7.82
CA ASP A 179 -18.63 -1.57 8.73
C ASP A 179 -19.58 -2.53 7.98
N GLY A 180 -19.34 -2.75 6.69
CA GLY A 180 -20.10 -3.65 5.81
C GLY A 180 -20.90 -2.94 4.72
N ASN A 181 -21.68 -3.71 3.97
CA ASN A 181 -22.35 -3.21 2.77
C ASN A 181 -23.30 -2.05 3.07
N GLY A 182 -23.15 -0.95 2.33
CA GLY A 182 -24.00 0.24 2.45
C GLY A 182 -23.70 1.13 3.67
N ARG A 183 -22.77 0.73 4.54
CA ARG A 183 -22.25 1.57 5.62
C ARG A 183 -21.31 2.65 5.06
N PRO A 184 -21.11 3.76 5.77
CA PRO A 184 -20.13 4.76 5.36
C PRO A 184 -18.72 4.16 5.34
N TYR A 185 -17.87 4.76 4.53
CA TYR A 185 -16.44 4.51 4.45
C TYR A 185 -15.72 5.55 5.30
N ARG A 186 -14.63 5.14 5.93
CA ARG A 186 -13.71 6.01 6.67
C ARG A 186 -12.28 5.70 6.23
N LEU A 187 -11.38 6.66 6.45
CA LEU A 187 -9.96 6.43 6.23
C LEU A 187 -9.42 5.45 7.29
N SER A 188 -8.65 4.45 6.88
CA SER A 188 -7.99 3.54 7.82
C SER A 188 -6.74 4.21 8.42
N ALA A 189 -6.12 3.57 9.42
CA ALA A 189 -4.84 4.04 9.95
C ALA A 189 -3.71 4.02 8.89
N ALA A 190 -3.72 3.04 7.99
CA ALA A 190 -2.77 2.95 6.89
C ALA A 190 -2.99 4.06 5.85
N GLY A 191 -4.26 4.33 5.50
CA GLY A 191 -4.61 5.45 4.62
C GLY A 191 -4.26 6.81 5.23
N ASP A 192 -4.40 6.96 6.56
CA ASP A 192 -4.03 8.18 7.28
C ASP A 192 -2.52 8.42 7.27
N ALA A 193 -1.74 7.34 7.37
CA ALA A 193 -0.29 7.36 7.34
C ALA A 193 0.31 7.76 5.98
N LEU A 194 -0.49 7.83 4.91
CA LEU A 194 -0.05 8.40 3.62
C LEU A 194 0.15 9.91 3.65
N GLY A 195 -0.18 10.59 4.75
CA GLY A 195 -0.07 12.05 4.87
C GLY A 195 1.26 12.63 4.40
N PRO A 196 2.43 12.15 4.89
CA PRO A 196 3.73 12.62 4.43
C PRO A 196 3.94 12.43 2.93
N VAL A 197 3.52 11.30 2.37
CA VAL A 197 3.66 10.99 0.93
C VAL A 197 2.81 11.94 0.09
N LEU A 198 1.52 12.05 0.40
CA LEU A 198 0.58 12.88 -0.37
C LEU A 198 0.88 14.38 -0.19
N GLY A 199 1.27 14.80 1.01
CA GLY A 199 1.68 16.17 1.30
C GLY A 199 2.96 16.57 0.55
N THR A 200 3.99 15.71 0.57
CA THR A 200 5.25 15.98 -0.15
C THR A 200 5.08 15.94 -1.66
N LEU A 201 4.29 15.00 -2.19
CA LEU A 201 3.94 14.98 -3.62
C LEU A 201 3.16 16.23 -4.03
N SER A 202 2.24 16.71 -3.19
CA SER A 202 1.50 17.96 -3.43
C SER A 202 2.43 19.18 -3.45
N ALA A 203 3.33 19.30 -2.48
CA ALA A 203 4.33 20.37 -2.44
C ALA A 203 5.27 20.32 -3.66
N TRP A 204 5.83 19.15 -3.97
CA TRP A 204 6.72 18.93 -5.11
C TRP A 204 6.06 19.28 -6.44
N SER A 205 4.83 18.81 -6.65
CA SER A 205 4.07 19.07 -7.88
C SER A 205 3.68 20.54 -8.04
N ALA A 206 3.53 21.28 -6.94
CA ALA A 206 3.33 22.73 -6.92
C ALA A 206 4.64 23.54 -7.06
N GLY A 207 5.80 22.88 -7.17
CA GLY A 207 7.10 23.52 -7.18
C GLY A 207 7.48 24.17 -5.84
N GLN A 208 6.83 23.77 -4.75
CA GLN A 208 7.13 24.26 -3.41
C GLN A 208 8.25 23.42 -2.77
N PRO A 209 9.03 24.02 -1.86
CA PRO A 209 9.98 23.30 -1.01
C PRO A 209 9.34 22.12 -0.25
N LEU A 210 10.05 20.99 -0.14
CA LEU A 210 9.54 19.76 0.48
C LEU A 210 9.32 19.87 2.00
N ASP A 211 9.97 20.82 2.66
CA ASP A 211 9.80 21.12 4.09
C ASP A 211 8.40 21.67 4.41
N GLN A 212 7.78 22.40 3.48
CA GLN A 212 6.41 22.92 3.60
C GLN A 212 5.33 21.83 3.51
N ALA A 213 5.69 20.59 3.12
CA ALA A 213 4.74 19.49 3.05
C ALA A 213 4.09 19.16 4.40
N ALA A 214 4.80 19.42 5.51
CA ALA A 214 4.28 19.21 6.86
C ALA A 214 3.13 20.16 7.22
N ASP A 215 3.06 21.33 6.57
CA ASP A 215 2.03 22.35 6.79
C ASP A 215 0.82 22.20 5.86
N HIS A 216 0.77 21.12 5.06
CA HIS A 216 -0.31 20.89 4.11
C HIS A 216 -1.69 20.87 4.82
N PRO A 217 -2.72 21.57 4.32
CA PRO A 217 -3.99 21.80 5.04
C PRO A 217 -4.74 20.53 5.44
N LEU A 218 -4.66 19.47 4.61
CA LEU A 218 -5.30 18.17 4.86
C LEU A 218 -4.34 17.06 5.29
N TRP A 219 -3.17 16.97 4.68
CA TRP A 219 -2.20 15.88 4.86
C TRP A 219 -0.97 16.25 5.70
N GLY A 220 -0.90 17.49 6.19
CA GLY A 220 0.17 17.98 7.05
C GLY A 220 0.26 17.21 8.36
N GLN A 221 1.48 17.09 8.87
CA GLN A 221 1.80 16.36 10.09
C GLN A 221 1.30 17.12 11.32
N ARG A 222 0.06 16.84 11.72
CA ARG A 222 -0.27 16.78 13.16
C ARG A 222 -0.43 15.31 13.53
N GLN A 223 0.67 14.54 13.48
CA GLN A 223 0.68 13.14 13.87
C GLN A 223 0.22 13.01 15.34
N ALA A 224 -1.00 12.53 15.55
CA ALA A 224 -1.30 11.79 16.76
C ALA A 224 -0.58 10.45 16.64
N LYS A 225 0.47 10.23 17.44
CA LYS A 225 1.11 8.91 17.59
C LYS A 225 0.01 7.85 17.72
N SER A 226 -0.20 7.04 16.68
CA SER A 226 -1.06 5.88 16.81
C SER A 226 -0.37 4.94 17.79
N LYS A 227 -1.07 4.55 18.86
CA LYS A 227 -0.59 3.46 19.72
C LYS A 227 -0.45 2.22 18.83
N PRO A 228 0.68 1.50 18.86
CA PRO A 228 0.79 0.23 18.17
C PRO A 228 -0.37 -0.67 18.61
N ARG A 229 -1.18 -1.13 17.65
CA ARG A 229 -2.18 -2.16 17.91
C ARG A 229 -1.43 -3.43 18.32
N PRO A 230 -1.74 -4.06 19.47
CA PRO A 230 -1.16 -5.34 19.80
C PRO A 230 -1.62 -6.35 18.74
N TRP A 231 -0.65 -7.08 18.19
CA TRP A 231 -0.86 -8.16 17.25
C TRP A 231 -1.85 -9.17 17.84
N VAL A 232 -2.88 -9.55 17.05
CA VAL A 232 -3.89 -10.54 17.46
C VAL A 232 -3.29 -11.95 17.67
N SER A 233 -2.01 -12.16 17.38
CA SER A 233 -1.30 -13.42 17.63
C SER A 233 -0.77 -13.59 19.07
N SER A 234 -0.99 -12.63 19.98
CA SER A 234 -0.59 -12.77 21.39
C SER A 234 -1.59 -12.15 22.37
N GLN A 235 -2.84 -12.61 22.34
CA GLN A 235 -3.66 -12.53 23.55
C GLN A 235 -3.17 -13.60 24.54
N PRO A 236 -2.71 -13.24 25.75
CA PRO A 236 -2.62 -14.20 26.83
C PRO A 236 -4.04 -14.69 27.09
N ARG A 237 -4.22 -16.02 27.04
CA ARG A 237 -5.44 -16.67 27.49
C ARG A 237 -5.81 -16.08 28.86
N PRO A 238 -7.04 -15.56 29.07
CA PRO A 238 -7.44 -15.11 30.40
C PRO A 238 -7.27 -16.29 31.35
N ALA A 239 -6.55 -16.05 32.45
CA ALA A 239 -6.38 -17.05 33.50
C ALA A 239 -7.77 -17.54 33.93
N PRO A 240 -7.97 -18.85 34.15
CA PRO A 240 -9.26 -19.35 34.59
C PRO A 240 -9.63 -18.63 35.89
N THR A 241 -10.82 -18.03 35.86
CA THR A 241 -11.47 -17.43 37.02
C THR A 241 -11.38 -18.39 38.19
N THR A 242 -10.87 -17.88 39.31
CA THR A 242 -10.88 -18.46 40.65
C THR A 242 -11.91 -19.57 40.82
N LEU A 243 -11.40 -20.79 41.03
CA LEU A 243 -12.17 -21.90 41.58
C LEU A 243 -12.81 -21.46 42.92
N PRO A 244 -14.07 -21.80 43.20
CA PRO A 244 -14.66 -21.59 44.51
C PRO A 244 -13.90 -22.43 45.56
N PRO A 245 -13.86 -22.00 46.83
CA PRO A 245 -13.12 -22.70 47.86
C PRO A 245 -13.63 -24.13 48.01
N ALA A 246 -12.67 -25.07 48.01
CA ALA A 246 -12.92 -26.48 48.24
C ALA A 246 -13.58 -26.67 49.61
N ARG A 247 -14.77 -27.27 49.63
CA ARG A 247 -15.35 -27.82 50.85
C ARG A 247 -14.48 -28.99 51.28
N THR A 248 -13.87 -28.87 52.44
CA THR A 248 -13.25 -29.98 53.16
C THR A 248 -14.33 -30.95 53.61
N THR A 249 -14.45 -32.08 52.93
CA THR A 249 -15.08 -33.29 53.48
C THR A 249 -14.37 -34.52 52.97
N GLY A 250 -13.83 -35.32 53.89
CA GLY A 250 -13.84 -36.79 53.78
C GLY A 250 -12.69 -37.45 53.05
N THR A 251 -11.72 -37.92 53.85
CA THR A 251 -11.05 -39.23 53.80
C THR A 251 -11.26 -40.12 52.55
N GLY A 252 -10.19 -40.39 51.80
CA GLY A 252 -10.11 -41.39 50.73
C GLY A 252 -8.64 -41.62 50.29
N PRO A 253 -8.26 -42.82 49.82
CA PRO A 253 -6.99 -43.47 50.19
C PRO A 253 -5.74 -42.94 49.48
N ALA A 254 -4.60 -43.05 50.17
CA ALA A 254 -3.27 -42.66 49.73
C ALA A 254 -2.75 -43.54 48.58
N TRP A 255 -2.61 -42.94 47.41
CA TRP A 255 -1.98 -43.57 46.24
C TRP A 255 -0.45 -43.58 46.41
N ARG A 256 0.16 -44.77 46.33
CA ARG A 256 1.62 -44.97 46.40
C ARG A 256 2.20 -45.16 45.01
N SER A 257 3.30 -44.47 44.73
CA SER A 257 3.97 -44.37 43.42
C SER A 257 4.78 -45.60 43.01
N ARG A 258 4.24 -46.82 43.15
CA ARG A 258 4.95 -48.05 42.78
C ARG A 258 4.19 -49.08 41.94
N ASP A 259 2.94 -48.84 41.55
CA ASP A 259 2.26 -49.74 40.61
C ASP A 259 2.49 -49.28 39.15
N LEU A 260 3.75 -49.41 38.75
CA LEU A 260 4.21 -49.34 37.36
C LEU A 260 3.95 -50.69 36.69
N PHE A 261 3.19 -50.64 35.58
CA PHE A 261 2.98 -51.66 34.54
C PHE A 261 2.07 -52.86 34.87
N SER A 262 0.96 -52.96 34.12
CA SER A 262 0.46 -54.22 33.55
C SER A 262 -0.43 -53.96 32.33
N HIS A 263 -0.24 -54.80 31.30
CA HIS A 263 -0.74 -54.85 29.91
C HIS A 263 -2.27 -54.65 29.73
N ALA A 264 -2.86 -54.39 28.55
CA ALA A 264 -2.59 -54.93 27.22
C ALA A 264 -3.15 -54.08 26.06
N THR A 265 -2.50 -54.19 24.91
CA THR A 265 -2.92 -53.71 23.59
C THR A 265 -4.09 -54.52 23.05
N THR A 266 -5.21 -53.87 22.75
CA THR A 266 -6.34 -54.51 22.04
C THR A 266 -6.37 -54.06 20.58
N ASN A 267 -6.06 -55.01 19.70
CA ASN A 267 -6.18 -54.97 18.24
C ASN A 267 -7.58 -54.50 17.79
N HIS A 268 -7.63 -53.71 16.71
CA HIS A 268 -8.83 -53.54 15.90
C HIS A 268 -8.70 -54.30 14.56
N PRO A 269 -9.69 -55.11 14.16
CA PRO A 269 -9.61 -55.90 12.95
C PRO A 269 -9.88 -55.06 11.70
N LYS A 270 -9.10 -55.36 10.67
CA LYS A 270 -9.14 -54.83 9.30
C LYS A 270 -10.27 -55.54 8.55
N ALA A 271 -11.30 -54.81 8.13
CA ALA A 271 -12.36 -55.35 7.27
C ALA A 271 -12.10 -54.98 5.80
N THR A 272 -12.08 -56.03 4.98
CA THR A 272 -11.72 -56.11 3.56
C THR A 272 -12.83 -55.64 2.61
N LEU A 273 -12.40 -55.05 1.49
CA LEU A 273 -13.14 -54.86 0.23
C LEU A 273 -13.80 -56.15 -0.29
N PRO A 274 -14.80 -56.02 -1.17
CA PRO A 274 -14.68 -56.68 -2.46
C PRO A 274 -14.98 -55.77 -3.66
N ALA A 275 -14.34 -56.13 -4.77
CA ALA A 275 -14.34 -55.50 -6.08
C ALA A 275 -15.56 -55.89 -6.95
N GLY A 276 -15.84 -55.09 -7.98
CA GLY A 276 -16.65 -55.50 -9.14
C GLY A 276 -17.40 -54.35 -9.81
N GLY A 277 -17.03 -53.98 -11.05
CA GLY A 277 -17.64 -52.92 -11.89
C GLY A 277 -18.98 -53.31 -12.55
N PRO A 278 -19.33 -52.84 -13.78
CA PRO A 278 -18.57 -52.05 -14.76
C PRO A 278 -19.29 -50.77 -15.27
N ARG A 279 -18.51 -50.04 -16.10
CA ARG A 279 -18.86 -48.88 -16.90
C ARG A 279 -20.02 -49.10 -17.88
N ARG A 280 -20.80 -48.05 -18.11
CA ARG A 280 -21.33 -47.65 -19.42
C ARG A 280 -21.25 -46.15 -19.55
#